data_AF-A0A365D074-F1
#
_entry.id   AF-A0A365D074-F1
#
_cell.length_a   1.000
_cell.length_b   1.000
_cell.length_c   1.000
_cell.angle_alpha   90.00
_cell.angle_beta   90.00
_cell.angle_gamma   90.00
#
_symmetry.space_group_name_H-M   'P 1'
#
loop_
_entity.id
_entity.type
_entity.pdbx_description
1 polymer ?
#
loop_
_entity_poly.entity_id
_entity_poly.type
_entity_poly.pdbx_seq_one_letter_code
_entity_poly.pdbx_strand_id
1 'polypeptide(L)'
;MPSFQTRLKITGLRPGNPPESVMDAAVEALGTRHHVEAHQLQIAGGVPQLNLRFLVEATEYSGENQQALESASMMRDAVERVALTGALSVLRRSRGKWLPV
;
A
#
# COMPACT_ATOMS: atom_id res chain seq x y z
N MET A 1 8.82 -15.96 0.62
CA MET A 1 7.83 -14.88 0.74
C MET A 1 8.02 -13.91 -0.41
N PRO A 2 7.11 -13.83 -1.38
CA PRO A 2 7.12 -12.77 -2.39
C PRO A 2 6.97 -11.39 -1.76
N SER A 3 7.68 -10.41 -2.32
CA SER A 3 7.60 -9.01 -1.90
C SER A 3 6.68 -8.25 -2.85
N PHE A 4 5.74 -7.50 -2.27
CA PHE A 4 4.78 -6.67 -2.98
C PHE A 4 4.94 -5.21 -2.57
N GLN A 5 4.56 -4.29 -3.46
CA GLN A 5 4.54 -2.85 -3.20
C GLN A 5 3.18 -2.27 -3.56
N THR A 6 2.54 -1.56 -2.63
CA THR A 6 1.42 -0.67 -2.94
C THR A 6 1.94 0.69 -3.38
N ARG A 7 1.17 1.36 -4.25
CA ARG A 7 1.32 2.79 -4.55
C ARG A 7 -0.06 3.41 -4.51
N LEU A 8 -0.33 4.23 -3.50
CA LEU A 8 -1.61 4.89 -3.30
C LEU A 8 -1.44 6.39 -3.44
N LYS A 9 -2.15 7.01 -4.40
CA LYS A 9 -2.20 8.47 -4.49
C LYS A 9 -3.03 9.04 -3.34
N ILE A 10 -2.54 10.12 -2.72
CA ILE A 10 -3.27 10.90 -1.72
C ILE A 10 -3.60 12.25 -2.35
N THR A 11 -4.88 12.61 -2.36
CA THR A 11 -5.39 13.81 -3.04
C THR A 11 -5.84 14.90 -2.07
N GLY A 12 -5.94 14.57 -0.78
CA GLY A 12 -6.24 15.53 0.29
C GLY A 12 -6.31 14.84 1.65
N LEU A 13 -6.34 15.64 2.72
CA LEU A 13 -6.58 15.16 4.08
C LEU A 13 -8.04 15.39 4.45
N ARG A 14 -8.62 14.50 5.25
CA ARG A 14 -9.92 14.77 5.86
C ARG A 14 -9.76 15.74 7.04
N PRO A 15 -10.77 16.58 7.33
CA PRO A 15 -10.71 17.51 8.44
C PRO A 15 -10.35 16.83 9.76
N GLY A 16 -9.53 17.51 10.58
CA GLY A 16 -9.13 17.03 11.91
C GLY A 16 -8.09 15.90 11.93
N ASN A 17 -7.61 15.43 10.77
CA ASN A 17 -6.56 14.41 10.70
C ASN A 17 -5.23 15.03 10.30
N PRO A 18 -4.15 14.79 11.06
CA PRO A 18 -2.85 15.28 10.69
C PRO A 18 -2.22 14.40 9.58
N PRO A 19 -1.26 14.92 8.79
CA PRO A 19 -0.67 14.18 7.67
C PRO A 19 -0.07 12.81 8.04
N GLU A 20 0.55 12.70 9.22
CA GLU A 20 1.19 11.48 9.73
C GLU A 20 0.20 10.31 9.88
N SER A 21 -1.07 10.60 10.22
CA SER A 21 -2.10 9.56 10.38
C SER A 21 -2.37 8.77 9.09
N VAL A 22 -2.03 9.31 7.92
CA VAL A 22 -2.12 8.60 6.64
C VAL A 22 -1.14 7.42 6.61
N MET A 23 0.10 7.64 7.06
CA MET A 23 1.11 6.59 7.11
C MET A 23 0.74 5.56 8.17
N ASP A 24 0.34 6.02 9.36
CA ASP A 24 -0.03 5.14 10.48
C ASP A 24 -1.17 4.21 10.09
N ALA A 25 -2.25 4.74 9.50
CA ALA A 25 -3.41 3.95 9.07
C ALA A 25 -3.04 2.88 8.03
N ALA A 26 -2.13 3.21 7.09
CA ALA A 26 -1.71 2.27 6.06
C ALA A 26 -0.81 1.15 6.61
N VAL A 27 0.17 1.52 7.46
CA VAL A 27 1.09 0.56 8.08
C VAL A 27 0.34 -0.35 9.03
N GLU A 28 -0.57 0.19 9.85
CA GLU A 28 -1.42 -0.57 10.75
C GLU A 28 -2.26 -1.59 9.95
N ALA A 29 -2.99 -1.13 8.92
CA ALA A 29 -3.87 -1.99 8.13
C ALA A 29 -3.12 -3.15 7.45
N LEU A 30 -2.00 -2.87 6.77
CA LEU A 30 -1.18 -3.95 6.18
C LEU A 30 -0.53 -4.83 7.25
N GLY A 31 -0.06 -4.22 8.34
CA GLY A 31 0.59 -4.88 9.46
C GLY A 31 -0.29 -5.92 10.18
N THR A 32 -1.62 -5.82 10.06
CA THR A 32 -2.55 -6.84 10.59
C THR A 32 -2.43 -8.20 9.90
N ARG A 33 -1.96 -8.23 8.64
CA ARG A 33 -1.91 -9.43 7.81
C ARG A 33 -0.50 -9.79 7.34
N HIS A 34 0.35 -8.79 7.16
CA HIS A 34 1.64 -8.92 6.48
C HIS A 34 2.75 -8.22 7.23
N HIS A 35 3.96 -8.72 7.05
CA HIS A 35 5.14 -7.99 7.49
C HIS A 35 5.43 -6.83 6.53
N VAL A 36 5.31 -5.59 7.02
CA VAL A 36 5.67 -4.37 6.29
C VAL A 36 7.18 -4.13 6.42
N GLU A 37 7.91 -4.24 5.31
CA GLU A 37 9.37 -4.12 5.28
C GLU A 37 9.85 -2.68 5.11
N ALA A 38 9.02 -1.84 4.47
CA ALA A 38 9.36 -0.46 4.19
C ALA A 38 8.08 0.35 3.91
N HIS A 39 8.10 1.62 4.26
CA HIS A 39 7.03 2.55 3.98
C HIS A 39 7.61 3.94 3.68
N GLN A 40 7.05 4.62 2.69
CA GLN A 40 7.55 5.92 2.24
C GLN A 40 6.42 6.77 1.69
N LEU A 41 6.42 8.05 2.06
CA LEU A 41 5.63 9.08 1.39
C LEU A 41 6.55 9.81 0.40
N GLN A 42 6.11 9.92 -0.85
CA GLN A 42 6.87 10.60 -1.90
C GLN A 42 5.96 11.53 -2.71
N ILE A 43 6.54 12.51 -3.39
CA ILE A 43 5.83 13.32 -4.38
C ILE A 43 6.24 12.82 -5.77
N ALA A 44 5.29 12.34 -6.57
CA ALA A 44 5.52 11.87 -7.93
C ALA A 44 4.61 12.62 -8.91
N GLY A 45 5.22 13.34 -9.86
CA GLY A 45 4.47 14.17 -10.82
C GLY A 45 3.59 15.23 -10.14
N GLY A 46 4.04 15.79 -9.01
CA GLY A 46 3.29 16.77 -8.22
C GLY A 46 2.19 16.19 -7.32
N VAL A 47 1.99 14.86 -7.32
CA VAL A 47 0.96 14.20 -6.50
C VAL A 47 1.62 13.40 -5.37
N PRO A 48 1.20 13.60 -4.10
CA PRO A 48 1.61 12.74 -2.99
C PRO A 48 1.22 11.28 -3.21
N GLN A 49 2.17 10.38 -2.98
CA GLN A 49 2.02 8.93 -3.11
C GLN A 49 2.58 8.24 -1.90
N LEU A 50 1.77 7.35 -1.34
CA LEU A 50 2.10 6.46 -0.26
C LEU A 50 2.53 5.11 -0.84
N ASN A 51 3.77 4.70 -0.56
CA ASN A 51 4.33 3.44 -1.02
C ASN A 51 4.68 2.55 0.17
N LEU A 52 4.05 1.38 0.27
CA LEU A 52 4.39 0.39 1.30
C LEU A 52 4.89 -0.88 0.61
N ARG A 53 5.96 -1.47 1.15
CA ARG A 53 6.48 -2.77 0.75
C ARG A 53 6.17 -3.79 1.85
N PHE A 54 5.61 -4.93 1.46
CA PHE A 54 5.20 -5.96 2.39
C PHE A 54 5.46 -7.36 1.82
N LEU A 55 5.62 -8.33 2.71
CA LEU A 55 5.81 -9.73 2.38
C LEU A 55 4.50 -10.49 2.51
N VAL A 56 4.16 -11.23 1.47
CA VAL A 56 3.03 -12.17 1.48
C VAL A 56 3.57 -13.57 1.75
N GLU A 57 2.83 -14.36 2.51
CA GLU A 57 3.18 -15.76 2.76
C GLU A 57 3.23 -16.54 1.45
N ALA A 58 4.23 -17.41 1.31
CA ALA A 58 4.44 -18.13 0.07
C ALA A 58 3.36 -19.21 -0.08
N THR A 59 2.59 -19.14 -1.15
CA THR A 59 1.59 -20.14 -1.52
C THR A 59 1.72 -20.45 -3.01
N GLU A 60 0.62 -20.41 -3.77
CA GLU A 60 0.62 -20.47 -5.23
C GLU A 60 0.60 -19.06 -5.81
N TYR A 61 1.20 -18.88 -7.00
CA TYR A 61 1.43 -17.55 -7.58
C TYR A 61 0.16 -16.68 -7.68
N SER A 62 -0.98 -17.28 -8.08
CA SER A 62 -2.28 -16.60 -8.14
C SER A 62 -2.82 -16.24 -6.76
N GLY A 63 -2.68 -17.15 -5.79
CA GLY A 63 -3.12 -16.91 -4.41
C GLY A 63 -2.36 -15.77 -3.75
N GLU A 64 -1.04 -15.73 -3.92
CA GLU A 64 -0.19 -14.64 -3.44
C GLU A 64 -0.60 -13.29 -4.02
N ASN A 65 -0.88 -13.24 -5.32
CA ASN A 65 -1.32 -12.03 -6.02
C ASN A 65 -2.69 -11.56 -5.52
N GLN A 66 -3.65 -12.49 -5.38
CA GLN A 66 -4.98 -12.18 -4.86
C GLN A 66 -4.90 -11.64 -3.42
N GLN A 67 -4.12 -12.29 -2.56
CA GLN A 67 -3.92 -11.85 -1.18
C GLN A 67 -3.30 -10.45 -1.09
N ALA A 68 -2.33 -10.15 -1.97
CA ALA A 68 -1.73 -8.82 -2.07
C ALA A 68 -2.76 -7.75 -2.50
N LEU A 69 -3.59 -8.05 -3.50
CA LEU A 69 -4.65 -7.16 -3.98
C LEU A 69 -5.70 -6.87 -2.90
N GLU A 70 -6.19 -7.91 -2.22
CA GLU A 70 -7.16 -7.77 -1.12
C GLU A 70 -6.62 -6.93 0.03
N SER A 71 -5.35 -7.16 0.39
CA SER A 71 -4.71 -6.44 1.50
C SER A 71 -4.44 -4.98 1.13
N ALA A 72 -4.09 -4.71 -0.13
CA ALA A 72 -3.97 -3.35 -0.64
C ALA A 72 -5.32 -2.60 -0.67
N SER A 73 -6.41 -3.30 -1.00
CA SER A 73 -7.77 -2.73 -0.91
C SER A 73 -8.11 -2.35 0.53
N MET A 74 -7.89 -3.27 1.48
CA MET A 74 -8.13 -2.98 2.91
C MET A 74 -7.28 -1.82 3.41
N MET A 75 -6.00 -1.75 3.02
CA MET A 75 -5.13 -0.63 3.33
C MET A 75 -5.70 0.70 2.81
N ARG A 76 -6.19 0.72 1.56
CA ARG A 76 -6.84 1.91 1.00
C ARG A 76 -8.08 2.30 1.80
N ASP A 77 -8.95 1.35 2.13
CA ASP A 77 -10.16 1.61 2.92
C ASP A 77 -9.82 2.21 4.30
N ALA A 78 -8.74 1.73 4.93
CA ALA A 78 -8.24 2.28 6.17
C ALA A 78 -7.75 3.73 6.02
N VAL A 79 -6.95 4.01 4.98
CA VAL A 79 -6.45 5.37 4.67
C VAL A 79 -7.60 6.31 4.31
N GLU A 80 -8.64 5.83 3.64
CA GLU A 80 -9.81 6.64 3.25
C GLU A 80 -10.60 7.18 4.45
N ARG A 81 -10.37 6.66 5.67
CA ARG A 81 -10.94 7.22 6.91
C ARG A 81 -10.28 8.54 7.33
N VAL A 82 -9.03 8.79 6.93
CA VAL A 82 -8.23 9.95 7.35
C VAL A 82 -7.83 10.86 6.19
N ALA A 83 -7.89 10.37 4.95
CA ALA A 83 -7.50 11.10 3.75
C ALA A 83 -8.42 10.81 2.55
N LEU A 84 -8.37 11.67 1.54
CA LEU A 84 -8.91 11.40 0.22
C LEU A 84 -7.84 10.68 -0.60
N THR A 85 -8.23 9.58 -1.24
CA THR A 85 -7.30 8.77 -2.04
C THR A 85 -7.63 8.84 -3.53
N GLY A 86 -6.64 8.52 -4.35
CA GLY A 86 -6.79 8.36 -5.79
C GLY A 86 -6.47 6.93 -6.22
N ALA A 87 -5.82 6.81 -7.39
CA ALA A 87 -5.45 5.50 -7.92
C ALA A 87 -4.56 4.70 -6.96
N LEU A 88 -4.88 3.42 -6.83
CA LEU A 88 -4.09 2.39 -6.16
C LEU A 88 -3.47 1.47 -7.22
N SER A 89 -2.19 1.13 -7.05
CA SER A 89 -1.53 0.10 -7.83
C SER A 89 -0.82 -0.89 -6.91
N VAL A 90 -0.86 -2.16 -7.27
CA VAL A 90 -0.15 -3.24 -6.58
C VAL A 90 0.89 -3.81 -7.52
N LEU A 91 2.12 -3.94 -7.04
CA LEU A 91 3.25 -4.39 -7.82
C LEU A 91 3.89 -5.59 -7.12
N ARG A 92 4.30 -6.59 -7.89
CA ARG A 92 5.08 -7.73 -7.41
C ARG A 92 6.55 -7.55 -7.76
N ARG A 93 7.45 -7.89 -6.84
CA ARG A 93 8.87 -7.95 -7.12
C ARG A 93 9.20 -9.22 -7.90
N SER A 94 9.71 -9.07 -9.12
CA SER A 94 10.13 -10.18 -9.98
C SER A 94 11.47 -9.87 -10.61
N ARG A 95 12.48 -10.72 -10.34
CA ARG A 95 13.86 -10.60 -10.86
C ARG A 95 14.43 -9.18 -10.75
N GLY A 96 14.24 -8.54 -9.59
CA GLY A 96 14.73 -7.18 -9.31
C GLY A 96 13.86 -6.04 -9.84
N LYS A 97 12.79 -6.33 -10.58
CA LYS A 97 11.84 -5.35 -11.13
C LYS A 97 10.52 -5.36 -10.36
N TRP A 98 9.81 -4.24 -10.39
CA TRP A 98 8.43 -4.13 -9.91
C TRP A 98 7.49 -4.22 -11.10
N LEU A 99 6.68 -5.27 -11.16
CA LEU A 99 5.70 -5.50 -12.23
C LEU A 99 4.29 -5.38 -11.67
N PRO A 100 3.32 -4.83 -12.42
CA PRO A 100 1.92 -4.87 -12.03
C PRO A 100 1.47 -6.30 -11.74
N VAL A 101 0.68 -6.43 -10.68
CA VAL A 101 -0.07 -7.66 -10.37
C VAL A 101 -1.27 -7.74 -11.28
#